data_AF-A0A183KGG1-F1
#
_entry.id   AF-A0A183KGG1-F1
#
_cell.length_a   1.000
_cell.length_b   1.000
_cell.length_c   1.000
_cell.angle_alpha   90.00
_cell.angle_beta   90.00
_cell.angle_gamma   90.00
#
_symmetry.space_group_name_H-M   'P 1'
#
loop_
_entity.id
_entity.type
_entity.pdbx_description
1 polymer ?
#
loop_
_entity_poly.entity_id
_entity_poly.type
_entity_poly.pdbx_seq_one_letter_code
_entity_poly.pdbx_strand_id
1 'polypeptide(L)'
;MTPEEKLETVPVLREEGNQLYNRGEYNKAAACYSEALGILEQLVLREKPGEPEWIVLDKLQIPLFVNLAQCQFKEKDYYAVIKNTTEALSRDPTNVKALYRRSKAYIETWDFDLAAEDLRKLAICRPEMKNTVENELNIIEAKRVNEEIKGRQKLAGKLFACPKSVAESNIL
;
A
#
# COMPACT_ATOMS: atom_id res chain seq x y z
N MET A 1 32.17 12.59 0.32
CA MET A 1 31.44 11.88 1.38
C MET A 1 31.81 10.42 1.30
N THR A 2 32.41 9.86 2.35
CA THR A 2 32.74 8.43 2.43
C THR A 2 31.47 7.59 2.57
N PRO A 3 31.52 6.26 2.33
CA PRO A 3 30.38 5.38 2.56
C PRO A 3 29.82 5.46 3.99
N GLU A 4 30.70 5.62 4.98
CA GLU A 4 30.36 5.72 6.40
C GLU A 4 29.63 7.03 6.69
N GLU A 5 30.17 8.16 6.20
CA GLU A 5 29.53 9.47 6.31
C GLU A 5 28.13 9.46 5.65
N LYS A 6 27.99 8.79 4.50
CA LYS A 6 26.69 8.61 3.84
C LYS A 6 25.73 7.82 4.72
N LEU A 7 26.18 6.72 5.32
CA LEU A 7 25.34 5.89 6.18
C LEU A 7 24.84 6.65 7.41
N GLU A 8 25.65 7.55 7.98
CA GLU A 8 25.26 8.40 9.11
C GLU A 8 24.17 9.42 8.75
N THR A 9 24.01 9.80 7.49
CA THR A 9 22.93 10.71 7.06
C THR A 9 21.56 10.04 7.01
N VAL A 10 21.49 8.72 6.80
CA VAL A 10 20.23 7.96 6.72
C VAL A 10 19.33 8.13 7.95
N PRO A 11 19.82 7.94 9.20
CA PRO A 11 18.98 8.16 10.38
C PRO A 11 18.55 9.62 10.55
N VAL A 12 19.38 10.59 10.14
CA VAL A 12 19.05 12.02 10.19
C VAL A 12 17.90 12.34 9.24
N LEU A 13 17.98 11.91 7.98
CA LEU A 13 16.92 12.09 6.98
C LEU A 13 15.63 11.39 7.40
N ARG A 14 15.72 10.19 7.99
CA ARG A 14 14.55 9.48 8.53
C ARG A 14 13.87 10.30 9.62
N GLU A 15 14.63 10.90 10.52
CA GLU A 15 14.07 11.68 11.62
C GLU A 15 13.48 13.01 11.15
N GLU A 16 14.17 13.71 10.23
CA GLU A 16 13.63 14.90 9.58
C GLU A 16 12.30 14.59 8.86
N GLY A 17 12.26 13.47 8.12
CA GLY A 17 11.04 12.97 7.50
C GLY A 17 9.92 12.70 8.50
N ASN A 18 10.22 12.14 9.68
CA ASN A 18 9.24 11.91 10.74
C ASN A 18 8.67 13.23 11.26
N GLN A 19 9.52 14.24 11.47
CA GLN A 19 9.10 15.55 11.94
C GLN A 19 8.22 16.27 10.90
N LEU A 20 8.61 16.25 9.62
CA LEU A 20 7.81 16.80 8.52
C LEU A 20 6.47 16.09 8.42
N TYR A 21 6.44 14.77 8.55
CA TYR A 21 5.20 13.98 8.55
C TYR A 21 4.25 14.42 9.67
N ASN A 22 4.78 14.60 10.88
CA ASN A 22 4.00 15.05 12.04
C ASN A 22 3.46 16.48 11.87
N ARG A 23 4.11 17.32 11.05
CA ARG A 23 3.60 18.65 10.65
C ARG A 23 2.57 18.60 9.50
N GLY A 24 2.29 17.41 8.95
CA GLY A 24 1.40 17.24 7.80
C GLY A 24 2.05 17.56 6.45
N GLU A 25 3.37 17.80 6.42
CA GLU A 25 4.12 18.12 5.20
C GLU A 25 4.53 16.83 4.46
N TYR A 26 3.54 16.06 3.99
CA TYR A 26 3.74 14.69 3.48
C TYR A 26 4.68 14.62 2.27
N ASN A 27 4.60 15.56 1.33
CA ASN A 27 5.48 15.61 0.16
C ASN A 27 6.95 15.77 0.56
N LYS A 28 7.23 16.67 1.51
CA LYS A 28 8.60 16.91 2.01
C LYS A 28 9.11 15.71 2.80
N ALA A 29 8.26 15.13 3.65
CA ALA A 29 8.60 13.90 4.36
C ALA A 29 8.94 12.75 3.39
N ALA A 30 8.14 12.58 2.33
CA ALA A 30 8.38 11.61 1.28
C ALA A 30 9.72 11.84 0.57
N ALA A 31 10.10 13.10 0.31
CA ALA A 31 11.40 13.44 -0.26
C ALA A 31 12.56 13.00 0.65
N CYS A 32 12.51 13.28 1.96
CA CYS A 32 13.54 12.83 2.91
C CYS A 32 13.69 11.30 2.95
N TYR A 33 12.56 10.56 2.97
CA TYR A 33 12.62 9.09 2.95
C TYR A 33 13.16 8.54 1.64
N SER A 34 12.80 9.16 0.51
CA SER A 34 13.27 8.76 -0.82
C SER A 34 14.76 9.02 -0.99
N GLU A 35 15.25 10.15 -0.46
CA GLU A 35 16.68 10.46 -0.43
C GLU A 35 17.45 9.45 0.42
N ALA A 36 16.96 9.13 1.63
CA ALA A 36 17.57 8.12 2.50
C ALA A 36 17.61 6.73 1.83
N LEU A 37 16.56 6.35 1.10
CA LEU A 37 16.53 5.12 0.30
C LEU A 37 17.57 5.14 -0.81
N GLY A 38 17.67 6.23 -1.56
CA GLY A 38 18.67 6.38 -2.63
C GLY A 38 20.11 6.27 -2.12
N ILE A 39 20.38 6.77 -0.90
CA ILE A 39 21.68 6.60 -0.25
C ILE A 39 21.92 5.12 0.08
N LEU A 40 20.95 4.43 0.69
CA LEU A 40 21.08 3.01 1.01
C LEU A 40 21.24 2.15 -0.25
N GLU A 41 20.49 2.41 -1.32
CA GLU A 41 20.63 1.71 -2.60
C GLU A 41 22.05 1.83 -3.16
N GLN A 42 22.65 3.04 -3.12
CA GLN A 42 24.03 3.25 -3.54
C GLN A 42 25.05 2.48 -2.69
N LEU A 43 24.81 2.36 -1.38
CA LEU A 43 25.69 1.62 -0.48
C LEU A 43 25.56 0.11 -0.72
N VAL A 44 24.32 -0.39 -0.84
CA VAL A 44 24.02 -1.81 -1.09
C VAL A 44 24.66 -2.31 -2.38
N LEU A 45 24.74 -1.49 -3.43
CA LEU A 45 25.39 -1.85 -4.69
C LEU A 45 26.91 -2.09 -4.58
N ARG A 46 27.55 -1.63 -3.50
CA ARG A 46 28.97 -1.85 -3.24
C ARG A 46 29.22 -3.16 -2.50
N GLU A 47 28.18 -3.69 -1.86
CA GLU A 47 28.24 -4.91 -1.08
C GLU A 47 27.76 -6.11 -1.89
N LYS A 48 28.31 -7.29 -1.58
CA LYS A 48 27.92 -8.53 -2.25
C LYS A 48 26.60 -9.04 -1.67
N PRO A 49 25.60 -9.36 -2.52
CA PRO A 49 24.33 -9.90 -2.06
C PRO A 49 24.50 -11.13 -1.16
N GLY A 50 23.84 -11.12 -0.01
CA GLY A 50 23.86 -12.20 0.98
C GLY A 50 24.98 -12.12 2.03
N GLU A 51 25.96 -11.22 1.88
CA GLU A 51 26.94 -10.96 2.94
C GLU A 51 26.29 -10.17 4.10
N PRO A 52 26.82 -10.28 5.34
CA PRO A 52 26.22 -9.63 6.51
C PRO A 52 26.00 -8.12 6.34
N GLU A 53 26.97 -7.41 5.75
CA GLU A 53 26.92 -5.97 5.50
C GLU A 53 25.77 -5.61 4.54
N TRP A 54 25.62 -6.39 3.47
CA TRP A 54 24.51 -6.25 2.52
C TRP A 54 23.16 -6.46 3.21
N ILE A 55 23.03 -7.51 4.04
CA ILE A 55 21.79 -7.83 4.76
C ILE A 55 21.43 -6.71 5.74
N VAL A 56 22.42 -6.13 6.42
CA VAL A 56 22.20 -5.00 7.34
C VAL A 56 21.67 -3.79 6.58
N LEU A 57 22.33 -3.39 5.49
CA LEU A 57 21.90 -2.25 4.68
C LEU A 57 20.52 -2.46 4.06
N ASP A 58 20.23 -3.67 3.57
CA ASP A 58 18.93 -4.01 2.98
C ASP A 58 17.80 -3.92 4.02
N LYS A 59 18.06 -4.38 5.25
CA LYS A 59 17.09 -4.25 6.35
C LYS A 59 16.84 -2.81 6.80
N LEU A 60 17.82 -1.91 6.68
CA LEU A 60 17.64 -0.49 7.01
C LEU A 60 16.63 0.21 6.09
N GLN A 61 16.36 -0.33 4.90
CA GLN A 61 15.39 0.23 3.96
C GLN A 61 13.93 -0.01 4.40
N ILE A 62 13.64 -1.09 5.15
CA ILE A 62 12.28 -1.48 5.57
C ILE A 62 11.51 -0.30 6.21
N PRO A 63 12.00 0.35 7.28
CA PRO A 63 11.28 1.45 7.90
C PRO A 63 11.09 2.65 6.97
N LEU A 64 12.01 2.88 6.03
CA LEU A 64 11.92 3.99 5.06
C LEU A 64 10.82 3.71 4.02
N PHE A 65 10.77 2.52 3.43
CA PHE A 65 9.69 2.11 2.53
C PHE A 65 8.33 2.20 3.22
N VAL A 66 8.26 1.70 4.45
CA VAL A 66 7.03 1.73 5.26
C VAL A 66 6.59 3.18 5.50
N ASN A 67 7.50 4.08 5.90
CA ASN A 67 7.17 5.50 6.13
C ASN A 67 6.83 6.26 4.84
N LEU A 68 7.55 6.01 3.75
CA LEU A 68 7.26 6.60 2.44
C LEU A 68 5.87 6.19 1.96
N ALA A 69 5.51 4.91 2.09
CA ALA A 69 4.17 4.42 1.79
C ALA A 69 3.09 5.14 2.63
N GLN A 70 3.39 5.52 3.86
CA GLN A 70 2.43 6.29 4.67
C GLN A 70 2.20 7.70 4.15
N CYS A 71 3.24 8.38 3.66
CA CYS A 71 3.11 9.68 3.01
C CYS A 71 2.26 9.56 1.73
N GLN A 72 2.58 8.58 0.88
CA GLN A 72 1.86 8.33 -0.37
C GLN A 72 0.38 7.99 -0.15
N PHE A 73 0.08 7.24 0.93
CA PHE A 73 -1.31 6.98 1.31
C PHE A 73 -2.08 8.27 1.64
N LYS A 74 -1.42 9.25 2.29
CA LYS A 74 -2.04 10.56 2.57
C LYS A 74 -2.29 11.37 1.30
N GLU A 75 -1.46 11.16 0.28
CA GLU A 75 -1.60 11.78 -1.05
C GLU A 75 -2.51 11.00 -1.99
N LYS A 76 -3.06 9.85 -1.53
CA LYS A 76 -3.93 8.95 -2.29
C LYS A 76 -3.26 8.29 -3.50
N ASP A 77 -1.93 8.22 -3.52
CA ASP A 77 -1.18 7.44 -4.49
C ASP A 77 -1.08 5.97 -4.05
N TYR A 78 -2.21 5.26 -4.15
CA TYR A 78 -2.33 3.89 -3.64
C TYR A 78 -1.44 2.88 -4.36
N TYR A 79 -1.12 3.11 -5.64
CA TYR A 79 -0.21 2.23 -6.38
C TYR A 79 1.22 2.34 -5.85
N ALA A 80 1.68 3.55 -5.53
CA ALA A 80 2.98 3.73 -4.90
C ALA A 80 3.02 3.13 -3.48
N VAL A 81 1.92 3.21 -2.72
CA VAL A 81 1.78 2.52 -1.43
C VAL A 81 1.98 1.01 -1.60
N ILE A 82 1.29 0.39 -2.56
CA ILE A 82 1.38 -1.05 -2.83
C ILE A 82 2.81 -1.44 -3.21
N LYS A 83 3.46 -0.65 -4.08
CA LYS A 83 4.86 -0.88 -4.47
C LYS A 83 5.80 -0.86 -3.25
N ASN A 84 5.80 0.23 -2.49
CA ASN A 84 6.73 0.40 -1.37
C ASN A 84 6.48 -0.58 -0.22
N THR A 85 5.22 -0.88 0.09
CA THR A 85 4.90 -1.89 1.10
C THR A 85 5.27 -3.30 0.64
N THR A 86 5.22 -3.60 -0.66
CA THR A 86 5.71 -4.86 -1.22
C THR A 86 7.23 -4.99 -1.09
N GLU A 87 7.98 -3.92 -1.34
CA GLU A 87 9.43 -3.89 -1.07
C GLU A 87 9.78 -4.08 0.41
N ALA A 88 8.96 -3.53 1.32
CA ALA A 88 9.14 -3.77 2.75
C ALA A 88 8.83 -5.24 3.13
N LEU A 89 7.77 -5.81 2.57
CA LEU A 89 7.31 -7.17 2.88
C LEU A 89 8.15 -8.27 2.22
N SER A 90 8.83 -7.99 1.11
CA SER A 90 9.81 -8.93 0.54
C SER A 90 11.01 -9.14 1.47
N ARG A 91 11.32 -8.14 2.31
CA ARG A 91 12.42 -8.15 3.29
C ARG A 91 11.98 -8.60 4.69
N ASP A 92 10.82 -8.13 5.14
CA ASP A 92 10.18 -8.54 6.39
C ASP A 92 8.70 -8.89 6.12
N PRO A 93 8.40 -10.16 5.81
CA PRO A 93 7.04 -10.61 5.52
C PRO A 93 6.06 -10.44 6.69
N THR A 94 6.58 -10.24 7.91
CA THR A 94 5.79 -10.10 9.13
C THR A 94 5.58 -8.64 9.54
N ASN A 95 5.99 -7.69 8.70
CA ASN A 95 5.93 -6.28 9.02
C ASN A 95 4.47 -5.79 9.13
N VAL A 96 4.04 -5.63 10.37
CA VAL A 96 2.67 -5.23 10.75
C VAL A 96 2.23 -3.94 10.05
N LYS A 97 3.10 -2.93 9.99
CA LYS A 97 2.79 -1.63 9.38
C LYS A 97 2.66 -1.76 7.86
N ALA A 98 3.54 -2.54 7.23
CA ALA A 98 3.48 -2.75 5.79
C ALA A 98 2.23 -3.55 5.37
N LEU A 99 1.93 -4.66 6.05
CA LEU A 99 0.71 -5.47 5.82
C LEU A 99 -0.55 -4.60 5.93
N TYR A 100 -0.66 -3.84 7.01
CA TYR A 100 -1.82 -2.98 7.23
C TYR A 100 -1.94 -1.85 6.19
N ARG A 101 -0.82 -1.19 5.85
CA ARG A 101 -0.85 -0.10 4.85
C ARG A 101 -1.19 -0.62 3.45
N ARG A 102 -0.65 -1.78 3.07
CA ARG A 102 -0.92 -2.41 1.78
C ARG A 102 -2.37 -2.88 1.68
N SER A 103 -2.92 -3.48 2.73
CA SER A 103 -4.34 -3.87 2.75
C SER A 103 -5.27 -2.66 2.58
N LYS A 104 -4.98 -1.54 3.24
CA LYS A 104 -5.73 -0.30 3.06
C LYS A 104 -5.63 0.23 1.63
N ALA A 105 -4.47 0.16 0.99
CA ALA A 105 -4.32 0.57 -0.40
C ALA A 105 -5.12 -0.33 -1.35
N TYR A 106 -5.07 -1.65 -1.17
CA TYR A 106 -5.89 -2.60 -1.93
C TYR A 106 -7.39 -2.37 -1.77
N ILE A 107 -7.86 -1.99 -0.57
CA ILE A 107 -9.25 -1.60 -0.33
C ILE A 107 -9.66 -0.36 -1.16
N GLU A 108 -8.73 0.55 -1.41
CA GLU A 108 -8.97 1.76 -2.19
C GLU A 108 -8.84 1.54 -3.70
N THR A 109 -8.05 0.53 -4.12
CA THR A 109 -7.94 0.09 -5.53
C THR A 109 -8.91 -1.02 -5.92
N TRP A 110 -9.81 -1.43 -5.01
CA TRP A 110 -10.83 -2.47 -5.20
C TRP A 110 -10.27 -3.90 -5.33
N ASP A 111 -9.02 -4.11 -4.94
CA ASP A 111 -8.34 -5.42 -4.89
C ASP A 111 -8.65 -6.15 -3.58
N PHE A 112 -9.93 -6.38 -3.32
CA PHE A 112 -10.44 -6.83 -2.02
C PHE A 112 -9.90 -8.18 -1.54
N ASP A 113 -9.60 -9.11 -2.45
CA ASP A 113 -9.04 -10.41 -2.09
C ASP A 113 -7.60 -10.28 -1.56
N LEU A 114 -6.79 -9.45 -2.21
CA LEU A 114 -5.43 -9.15 -1.75
C LEU A 114 -5.44 -8.41 -0.42
N ALA A 115 -6.38 -7.46 -0.24
CA ALA A 115 -6.56 -6.79 1.04
C ALA A 115 -6.89 -7.77 2.18
N ALA A 116 -7.82 -8.70 1.94
CA ALA A 116 -8.21 -9.70 2.92
C ALA A 116 -7.07 -10.66 3.26
N GLU A 117 -6.23 -11.02 2.29
CA GLU A 117 -5.04 -11.85 2.52
C GLU A 117 -4.04 -11.17 3.45
N ASP A 118 -3.71 -9.90 3.20
CA ASP A 118 -2.80 -9.12 4.05
C ASP A 118 -3.36 -8.96 5.47
N LEU A 119 -4.68 -8.74 5.61
CA LEU A 119 -5.35 -8.65 6.91
C LEU A 119 -5.33 -9.97 7.69
N ARG A 120 -5.53 -11.11 7.01
CA ARG A 120 -5.41 -12.43 7.65
C ARG A 120 -3.98 -12.71 8.10
N LYS A 121 -2.98 -12.38 7.27
CA LYS A 121 -1.56 -12.45 7.66
C LYS A 121 -1.26 -11.57 8.87
N LEU A 122 -1.82 -10.36 8.90
CA LEU A 122 -1.69 -9.44 10.02
C LEU A 122 -2.24 -10.04 11.33
N ALA A 123 -3.43 -10.65 11.29
CA ALA A 123 -4.03 -11.32 12.45
C ALA A 123 -3.19 -12.51 12.97
N ILE A 124 -2.52 -13.24 12.08
CA ILE A 124 -1.59 -14.32 12.47
C ILE A 124 -0.36 -13.73 13.15
N CYS A 125 0.22 -12.66 12.62
CA CYS A 125 1.43 -12.04 13.15
C CYS A 125 1.19 -11.28 14.47
N ARG A 126 0.01 -10.67 14.62
CA ARG A 126 -0.40 -9.85 15.77
C ARG A 126 -1.84 -10.16 16.18
N PRO A 127 -2.07 -11.24 16.96
CA PRO A 127 -3.40 -11.61 17.44
C PRO A 127 -4.13 -10.49 18.20
N GLU A 128 -3.39 -9.57 18.83
CA GLU A 128 -3.92 -8.39 19.51
C GLU A 128 -4.67 -7.42 18.58
N MET A 129 -4.36 -7.44 17.28
CA MET A 129 -5.02 -6.60 16.27
C MET A 129 -6.28 -7.25 15.67
N LYS A 130 -6.71 -8.41 16.19
CA LYS A 130 -7.84 -9.18 15.65
C LYS A 130 -9.10 -8.34 15.43
N ASN A 131 -9.48 -7.51 16.41
CA ASN A 131 -10.68 -6.67 16.30
C ASN A 131 -10.55 -5.64 15.16
N THR A 132 -9.37 -5.04 14.98
CA THR A 132 -9.10 -4.11 13.87
C THR A 132 -9.19 -4.84 12.54
N VAL A 133 -8.63 -6.04 12.45
CA VAL A 133 -8.69 -6.88 11.24
C VAL A 133 -10.13 -7.25 10.90
N GLU A 134 -10.93 -7.69 11.87
CA GLU A 134 -12.34 -8.03 11.66
C GLU A 134 -13.15 -6.82 11.17
N ASN A 135 -12.90 -5.63 11.72
CA ASN A 135 -13.55 -4.40 11.27
C ASN A 135 -13.21 -4.07 9.81
N GLU A 136 -11.95 -4.19 9.41
CA GLU A 136 -11.52 -3.93 8.02
C GLU A 136 -12.07 -4.99 7.05
N LEU A 137 -12.18 -6.25 7.46
CA LEU A 137 -12.82 -7.31 6.67
C LEU A 137 -14.32 -7.03 6.46
N ASN A 138 -15.02 -6.53 7.49
CA ASN A 138 -16.41 -6.10 7.36
C ASN A 138 -16.57 -4.90 6.40
N ILE A 139 -15.60 -3.98 6.38
CA ILE A 139 -15.57 -2.86 5.41
C ILE A 139 -15.43 -3.41 3.98
N ILE A 140 -14.56 -4.39 3.76
CA ILE A 140 -14.39 -5.04 2.45
C ILE A 140 -15.73 -5.64 1.99
N GLU A 141 -16.40 -6.40 2.85
CA GLU A 141 -17.67 -7.05 2.50
C GLU A 141 -18.77 -6.03 2.19
N ALA A 142 -18.87 -4.96 2.99
CA ALA A 142 -19.81 -3.88 2.74
C ALA A 142 -19.54 -3.18 1.39
N LYS A 143 -18.27 -2.96 1.03
CA LYS A 143 -17.89 -2.40 -0.28
C LYS A 143 -18.27 -3.35 -1.43
N ARG A 144 -18.07 -4.65 -1.29
CA ARG A 144 -18.46 -5.68 -2.29
C ARG A 144 -19.95 -5.66 -2.55
N VAL A 145 -20.76 -5.77 -1.50
CA VAL A 145 -22.24 -5.76 -1.61
C VAL A 145 -22.74 -4.47 -2.26
N ASN A 146 -22.19 -3.32 -1.87
CA ASN A 146 -22.58 -2.04 -2.46
C ASN A 146 -22.28 -1.98 -3.97
N GLU A 147 -21.15 -2.56 -4.41
CA GLU A 147 -20.82 -2.58 -5.83
C GLU A 147 -21.72 -3.54 -6.62
N GLU A 148 -22.08 -4.68 -6.05
CA GLU A 148 -23.07 -5.58 -6.66
C GLU A 148 -24.44 -4.91 -6.83
N ILE A 149 -24.91 -4.19 -5.80
CA ILE A 149 -26.17 -3.45 -5.85
C ILE A 149 -26.12 -2.38 -6.95
N LYS A 150 -25.04 -1.59 -7.01
CA LYS A 150 -24.84 -0.60 -8.07
C LYS A 150 -24.81 -1.22 -9.45
N GLY A 151 -24.15 -2.37 -9.60
CA GLY A 151 -24.11 -3.13 -10.85
C GLY A 151 -25.51 -3.57 -11.31
N ARG A 152 -26.31 -4.13 -10.39
CA ARG A 152 -27.70 -4.55 -10.67
C ARG A 152 -28.60 -3.37 -11.04
N GLN A 153 -28.48 -2.24 -10.33
CA GLN A 153 -29.26 -1.02 -10.63
C GLN A 153 -28.92 -0.45 -12.01
N LYS A 154 -27.62 -0.39 -12.37
CA LYS A 154 -27.18 0.04 -13.71
C LYS A 154 -27.72 -0.87 -14.81
N LEU A 155 -27.74 -2.18 -14.59
CA LEU A 155 -28.27 -3.14 -15.56
C LEU A 155 -29.79 -3.00 -15.73
N ALA A 156 -30.53 -2.90 -14.63
CA ALA A 156 -31.97 -2.67 -14.66
C ALA A 156 -32.32 -1.39 -15.42
N GLY A 157 -31.63 -0.27 -15.13
CA GLY A 157 -31.84 1.00 -15.84
C GLY A 157 -31.59 0.91 -17.36
N LYS A 158 -30.59 0.14 -17.80
CA LYS A 158 -30.32 -0.10 -19.23
C LYS A 158 -31.40 -0.97 -19.89
N LEU A 159 -31.93 -1.98 -19.19
CA LEU A 159 -33.03 -2.80 -19.71
C LEU A 159 -34.30 -1.98 -19.93
N PHE A 160 -34.62 -1.04 -19.03
CA PHE A 160 -35.79 -0.16 -19.18
C PHE A 160 -35.59 0.96 -20.22
N ALA A 161 -34.34 1.31 -20.56
CA ALA A 161 -34.01 2.32 -21.56
C ALA A 161 -33.91 1.77 -23.00
N CYS A 162 -33.92 0.45 -23.19
CA CYS A 162 -33.91 -0.16 -24.53
C CYS A 162 -35.36 -0.18 -25.08
N PRO A 163 -35.69 0.55 -26.15
CA PRO A 163 -37.02 0.48 -26.75
C PRO A 163 -37.24 -0.94 -27.28
N LYS A 164 -38.42 -1.51 -27.02
CA LYS A 164 -38.85 -2.77 -27.64
C LYS A 164 -39.00 -2.54 -29.15
N SER A 165 -37.97 -2.80 -29.95
CA SER A 165 -38.16 -3.02 -31.39
C SER A 165 -38.65 -4.45 -31.59
N VAL A 166 -39.94 -4.69 -31.32
CA VAL A 166 -40.62 -5.87 -31.86
C VAL A 166 -41.39 -5.37 -33.07
N ALA A 167 -40.91 -5.80 -34.23
CA ALA A 167 -41.50 -5.52 -35.53
C ALA A 167 -42.97 -5.97 -35.55
N GLU A 168 -43.87 -5.03 -35.80
CA GLU A 168 -45.20 -5.33 -36.31
C GLU A 168 -45.04 -5.83 -37.74
N SER A 169 -44.96 -7.15 -37.91
CA SER A 169 -45.18 -7.80 -39.21
C SER A 169 -46.67 -7.73 -39.51
N ASN A 170 -47.08 -6.67 -40.21
CA ASN A 170 -48.44 -6.57 -40.77
C ASN A 170 -48.64 -7.67 -41.80
N ILE A 171 -49.59 -8.55 -41.49
CA ILE A 171 -50.27 -9.44 -42.42
C ILE A 171 -51.25 -8.57 -43.23
N LEU A 172 -51.02 -8.45 -44.54
CA LEU A 172 -51.99 -8.57 -45.64
C LEU A 172 -51.31 -8.30 -46.98
#